data_AF-A0A7S3WQD6-F1
#
_entry.id   AF-A0A7S3WQD6-F1
#
_cell.length_a   1.000
_cell.length_b   1.000
_cell.length_c   1.000
_cell.angle_alpha   90.00
_cell.angle_beta   90.00
_cell.angle_gamma   90.00
#
_symmetry.space_group_name_H-M   'P 1'
#
loop_
_entity.id
_entity.type
_entity.pdbx_description
1 polymer ?
#
loop_
_entity_poly.entity_id
_entity_poly.type
_entity_poly.pdbx_seq_one_letter_code
_entity_poly.pdbx_strand_id
1 'polypeptide(L)'
;FDAVRLVVVATIATLADAVMRIRCADVPSLLCLNYSGEAEGPGDAFHFELGSFAVESEDLQLASPELHCARTRVLDYFAAQRPHHRPSRVLFGFERSMEFGVAEEALLRQLCLHMAFPTATHGQTHAGGSSLLPAYLSGESRLLLENFPELGFFRDMVFLFKMLMVPTSEALPEICPWMPLDA
;
A
#
# COMPACT_ATOMS: atom_id res chain seq x y z
N PHE A 1 -5.34 -5.84 -24.54
CA PHE A 1 -5.76 -4.69 -23.70
C PHE A 1 -5.34 -4.87 -22.24
N ASP A 2 -5.45 -6.07 -21.68
CA ASP A 2 -5.10 -6.34 -20.29
C ASP A 2 -3.60 -6.15 -19.97
N ALA A 3 -2.72 -6.66 -20.83
CA ALA A 3 -1.26 -6.52 -20.71
C ALA A 3 -0.77 -5.07 -20.47
N VAL A 4 -1.30 -4.12 -21.26
CA VAL A 4 -0.94 -2.70 -21.14
C VAL A 4 -1.41 -2.15 -19.80
N ARG A 5 -2.63 -2.49 -19.37
CA ARG A 5 -3.19 -2.03 -18.10
C ARG A 5 -2.37 -2.54 -16.92
N LEU A 6 -2.02 -3.81 -16.92
CA LEU A 6 -1.20 -4.41 -15.86
C LEU A 6 0.15 -3.69 -15.73
N VAL A 7 0.87 -3.48 -16.84
CA VAL A 7 2.17 -2.78 -16.81
C VAL A 7 2.03 -1.32 -16.38
N VAL A 8 1.00 -0.62 -16.85
CA VAL A 8 0.76 0.79 -16.48
C VAL A 8 0.45 0.91 -14.99
N VAL A 9 -0.46 0.08 -14.46
CA VAL A 9 -0.82 0.14 -13.03
C VAL A 9 0.34 -0.32 -12.15
N ALA A 10 1.12 -1.33 -12.57
CA ALA A 10 2.35 -1.70 -11.88
C ALA A 10 3.36 -0.53 -11.83
N THR A 11 3.48 0.22 -12.94
CA THR A 11 4.34 1.42 -12.98
C THR A 11 3.82 2.50 -12.03
N ILE A 12 2.51 2.74 -11.98
CA ILE A 12 1.89 3.70 -11.04
C ILE A 12 2.18 3.31 -9.59
N ALA A 13 1.95 2.05 -9.22
CA ALA A 13 2.21 1.57 -7.86
C ALA A 13 3.70 1.64 -7.50
N THR A 14 4.60 1.34 -8.46
CA THR A 14 6.05 1.47 -8.29
C THR A 14 6.48 2.92 -8.08
N LEU A 15 5.93 3.85 -8.87
CA LEU A 15 6.21 5.28 -8.70
C LEU A 15 5.68 5.79 -7.36
N ALA A 16 4.50 5.35 -6.94
CA ALA A 16 3.96 5.70 -5.64
C ALA A 16 4.86 5.20 -4.50
N ASP A 17 5.35 3.96 -4.55
CA ASP A 17 6.34 3.44 -3.58
C ASP A 17 7.62 4.30 -3.55
N ALA A 18 8.15 4.64 -4.73
CA ALA A 18 9.33 5.50 -4.84
C ALA A 18 9.09 6.89 -4.24
N VAL A 19 7.93 7.50 -4.50
CA VAL A 19 7.53 8.79 -3.93
C VAL A 19 7.39 8.72 -2.41
N MET A 20 6.77 7.66 -1.88
CA MET A 20 6.63 7.43 -0.44
C MET A 20 7.98 7.33 0.30
N ARG A 21 9.05 6.96 -0.42
CA ARG A 21 10.42 6.88 0.13
C ARG A 21 11.19 8.19 0.02
N ILE A 22 10.72 9.16 -0.76
CA ILE A 22 11.42 10.44 -0.93
C ILE A 22 11.10 11.33 0.27
N ARG A 23 12.14 11.79 0.96
CA ARG A 23 12.03 12.82 1.99
C ARG A 23 11.89 14.20 1.35
N CYS A 24 10.80 14.90 1.63
CA CYS A 24 10.65 16.30 1.25
C CYS A 24 11.70 17.17 1.97
N ALA A 25 12.28 18.12 1.23
CA ALA A 25 13.36 18.97 1.75
C ALA A 25 12.87 20.07 2.71
N ASP A 26 11.60 20.44 2.61
CA ASP A 26 10.94 21.48 3.39
C ASP A 26 10.23 20.88 4.62
N VAL A 27 9.03 20.34 4.43
CA VAL A 27 8.21 19.75 5.48
C VAL A 27 8.00 18.29 5.13
N PRO A 28 8.83 17.37 5.67
CA PRO A 28 8.69 15.95 5.36
C PRO A 28 7.38 15.42 5.92
N SER A 29 6.62 14.71 5.08
CA SER A 29 5.43 13.97 5.55
C SER A 29 5.86 12.93 6.57
N LEU A 30 5.22 12.96 7.74
CA LEU A 30 5.46 11.99 8.79
C LEU A 30 5.16 10.56 8.33
N LEU A 31 4.19 10.38 7.43
CA LEU A 31 3.93 9.10 6.80
C LEU A 31 5.13 8.63 5.98
N CYS A 32 5.66 9.47 5.10
CA CYS A 32 6.84 9.11 4.30
C CYS A 32 8.05 8.78 5.17
N LEU A 33 8.27 9.52 6.27
CA LEU A 33 9.35 9.22 7.22
C LEU A 33 9.16 7.86 7.92
N ASN A 34 7.94 7.53 8.35
CA ASN A 34 7.67 6.23 8.96
C ASN A 34 7.79 5.10 7.93
N TYR A 35 7.31 5.34 6.71
CA TYR A 35 7.38 4.41 5.60
C TYR A 35 8.82 4.09 5.19
N SER A 36 9.68 5.10 5.07
CA SER A 36 11.10 4.94 4.71
C SER A 36 11.97 4.44 5.87
N GLY A 37 11.44 4.42 7.10
CA GLY A 37 12.19 4.06 8.30
C GLY A 37 13.12 5.18 8.81
N GLU A 38 12.91 6.42 8.37
CA GLU A 38 13.66 7.61 8.82
C GLU A 38 12.99 8.36 9.99
N ALA A 39 11.78 7.97 10.38
CA ALA A 39 11.09 8.55 11.53
C ALA A 39 11.81 8.27 12.85
N GLU A 40 11.65 9.17 13.82
CA GLU A 40 12.22 9.00 15.15
C GLU A 40 11.57 7.81 15.88
N GLY A 41 12.40 6.85 16.31
CA GLY A 41 11.96 5.70 17.08
C GLY A 41 12.43 4.36 16.49
N PRO A 42 12.06 3.24 17.12
CA PRO A 42 12.38 1.93 16.58
C PRO A 42 11.50 1.64 15.37
N GLY A 43 12.10 1.48 14.20
CA GLY A 43 11.39 1.17 12.96
C GLY A 43 12.34 0.77 11.85
N ASP A 44 11.85 -0.09 10.97
CA ASP A 44 12.52 -0.38 9.69
C ASP A 44 11.61 0.10 8.57
N ALA A 45 12.17 0.28 7.39
CA ALA A 45 11.41 0.65 6.20
C ALA A 45 10.31 -0.38 5.89
N PHE A 46 9.15 0.14 5.51
CA PHE A 46 8.05 -0.64 4.97
C PHE A 46 8.17 -0.77 3.46
N HIS A 47 7.50 -1.77 2.91
CA HIS A 47 7.44 -2.02 1.47
C HIS A 47 6.18 -2.81 1.15
N PHE A 48 5.77 -2.85 -0.13
CA PHE A 48 4.85 -3.87 -0.61
C PHE A 48 5.58 -4.83 -1.55
N GLU A 49 5.02 -6.02 -1.75
CA GLU A 49 5.62 -7.03 -2.60
C GLU A 49 5.06 -6.98 -4.01
N LEU A 50 5.91 -7.26 -4.99
CA LEU A 50 5.51 -7.31 -6.40
C LEU A 50 4.66 -8.57 -6.72
N GLY A 51 4.69 -9.60 -5.87
CA GLY A 51 3.93 -10.85 -6.06
C GLY A 51 4.32 -11.62 -7.32
N SER A 52 3.33 -12.18 -8.02
CA SER A 52 3.49 -12.99 -9.24
C SER A 52 3.77 -12.21 -10.52
N PHE A 53 3.89 -10.87 -10.45
CA PHE A 53 3.94 -10.01 -11.64
C PHE A 53 5.09 -10.36 -12.57
N ALA A 54 6.25 -10.75 -12.04
CA ALA A 54 7.40 -11.13 -12.85
C ALA A 54 7.07 -12.28 -13.81
N VAL A 55 6.32 -13.27 -13.30
CA VAL A 55 5.89 -14.48 -14.03
C VAL A 55 4.73 -14.13 -14.95
N GLU A 56 3.68 -13.49 -14.43
CA GLU A 56 2.49 -13.13 -15.22
C GLU A 56 2.82 -12.17 -16.37
N SER A 57 3.82 -11.31 -16.18
CA SER A 57 4.23 -10.34 -17.19
C SER A 57 5.23 -10.87 -18.22
N GLU A 58 5.75 -12.09 -18.06
CA GLU A 58 6.78 -12.68 -18.93
C GLU A 58 6.26 -12.89 -20.36
N ASP A 59 5.06 -13.47 -20.50
CA ASP A 59 4.47 -13.83 -21.78
C ASP A 59 3.51 -12.76 -22.34
N LEU A 60 3.48 -11.56 -21.73
CA LEU A 60 2.61 -10.49 -22.18
C LEU A 60 3.07 -9.97 -23.54
N GLN A 61 2.13 -9.95 -24.49
CA GLN A 61 2.32 -9.34 -25.80
C GLN A 61 2.27 -7.81 -25.69
N LEU A 62 3.41 -7.20 -25.37
CA LEU A 62 3.57 -5.75 -25.33
C LEU A 62 3.94 -5.25 -26.73
N ALA A 63 3.00 -4.55 -27.37
CA ALA A 63 3.16 -4.12 -28.76
C ALA A 63 4.19 -3.00 -28.95
N SER A 64 4.57 -2.30 -27.87
CA SER A 64 5.47 -1.15 -27.92
C SER A 64 6.72 -1.35 -27.05
N PRO A 65 7.90 -0.87 -27.49
CA PRO A 65 9.14 -1.05 -26.74
C PRO A 65 9.15 -0.32 -25.39
N GLU A 66 8.41 0.79 -25.28
CA GLU A 66 8.31 1.57 -24.04
C GLU A 66 7.66 0.76 -22.92
N LEU A 67 6.69 -0.11 -23.25
CA LEU A 67 6.05 -1.00 -22.28
C LEU A 67 7.01 -2.08 -21.79
N HIS A 68 7.86 -2.62 -22.66
CA HIS A 68 8.93 -3.54 -22.24
C HIS A 68 9.93 -2.84 -21.31
N CYS A 69 10.34 -1.61 -21.65
CA CYS A 69 11.20 -0.81 -20.77
C CYS A 69 10.54 -0.54 -19.41
N ALA A 70 9.28 -0.12 -19.39
CA ALA A 70 8.54 0.14 -18.16
C ALA A 70 8.46 -1.12 -17.28
N ARG A 71 8.10 -2.28 -17.85
CA ARG A 71 8.10 -3.56 -17.16
C ARG A 71 9.46 -3.86 -16.53
N THR A 72 10.55 -3.73 -17.28
CA THR A 72 11.91 -3.98 -16.76
C THR A 72 12.26 -3.03 -15.62
N ARG A 73 11.91 -1.74 -15.73
CA ARG A 73 12.15 -0.75 -14.66
C ARG A 73 11.42 -1.09 -13.37
N VAL A 74 10.18 -1.58 -13.46
CA VAL A 74 9.44 -2.07 -12.28
C VAL A 74 10.18 -3.24 -11.64
N LEU A 75 10.58 -4.24 -12.43
CA LEU A 75 11.29 -5.41 -11.91
C LEU A 75 12.62 -5.04 -11.26
N ASP A 76 13.41 -4.19 -11.91
CA ASP A 76 14.70 -3.70 -11.41
C ASP A 76 14.54 -2.93 -10.10
N TYR A 77 13.51 -2.07 -10.00
CA TYR A 77 13.23 -1.31 -8.80
C TYR A 77 12.99 -2.22 -7.59
N PHE A 78 12.07 -3.19 -7.71
CA PHE A 78 11.78 -4.11 -6.61
C PHE A 78 12.94 -5.07 -6.32
N ALA A 79 13.72 -5.46 -7.34
CA ALA A 79 14.93 -6.24 -7.14
C ALA A 79 15.98 -5.48 -6.31
N ALA A 80 16.14 -4.18 -6.54
CA ALA A 80 17.04 -3.32 -5.79
C ALA A 80 16.59 -3.10 -4.33
N GLN A 81 15.28 -3.14 -4.06
CA GLN A 81 14.71 -2.97 -2.72
C GLN A 81 14.84 -4.22 -1.83
N ARG A 82 14.87 -5.43 -2.42
CA ARG A 82 14.87 -6.73 -1.70
C ARG A 82 15.83 -6.83 -0.50
N PRO A 83 17.08 -6.34 -0.54
CA PRO A 83 17.99 -6.44 0.60
C PRO A 83 17.49 -5.74 1.88
N HIS A 84 16.55 -4.81 1.74
CA HIS A 84 15.98 -4.03 2.84
C HIS A 84 14.63 -4.57 3.32
N HIS A 85 14.13 -5.65 2.71
CA HIS A 85 12.82 -6.21 3.01
C HIS A 85 12.86 -7.03 4.30
N ARG A 86 12.06 -6.64 5.29
CA ARG A 86 11.71 -7.48 6.44
C ARG A 86 10.29 -8.04 6.26
N PRO A 87 10.07 -9.36 6.41
CA PRO A 87 8.74 -9.95 6.23
C PRO A 87 7.65 -9.31 7.11
N SER A 88 8.00 -8.82 8.30
CA SER A 88 7.09 -8.12 9.22
C SER A 88 6.72 -6.69 8.80
N ARG A 89 7.29 -6.19 7.69
CA ARG A 89 7.11 -4.82 7.17
C ARG A 89 6.50 -4.80 5.76
N VAL A 90 5.95 -5.94 5.32
CA VAL A 90 5.23 -6.07 4.05
C VAL A 90 3.81 -5.53 4.23
N LEU A 91 3.54 -4.37 3.66
CA LEU A 91 2.21 -3.78 3.59
C LEU A 91 1.44 -4.31 2.38
N PHE A 92 0.11 -4.20 2.47
CA PHE A 92 -0.83 -4.39 1.37
C PHE A 92 -0.71 -5.76 0.71
N GLY A 93 -0.61 -6.80 1.53
CA GLY A 93 -0.63 -8.20 1.08
C GLY A 93 -2.02 -8.67 0.65
N PHE A 94 -2.74 -7.86 -0.14
CA PHE A 94 -4.13 -8.10 -0.56
C PHE A 94 -4.29 -9.42 -1.34
N GLU A 95 -3.24 -9.88 -2.02
CA GLU A 95 -3.24 -11.18 -2.70
C GLU A 95 -3.28 -12.38 -1.74
N ARG A 96 -2.96 -12.18 -0.45
CA ARG A 96 -2.97 -13.21 0.58
C ARG A 96 -4.22 -13.15 1.45
N SER A 97 -4.60 -11.95 1.88
CA SER A 97 -5.77 -11.71 2.73
C SER A 97 -6.18 -10.24 2.68
N MET A 98 -7.48 -9.97 2.85
CA MET A 98 -8.03 -8.62 3.05
C MET A 98 -8.07 -8.21 4.54
N GLU A 99 -7.55 -9.06 5.43
CA GLU A 99 -7.46 -8.78 6.85
C GLU A 99 -6.41 -7.70 7.15
N PHE A 100 -6.63 -6.97 8.26
CA PHE A 100 -5.68 -5.98 8.74
C PHE A 100 -4.44 -6.68 9.33
N GLY A 101 -3.29 -6.50 8.68
CA GLY A 101 -2.07 -7.20 9.01
C GLY A 101 -1.18 -6.52 10.06
N VAL A 102 -0.12 -7.25 10.44
CA VAL A 102 0.87 -6.80 11.44
C VAL A 102 1.67 -5.59 10.94
N ALA A 103 1.95 -5.51 9.63
CA ALA A 103 2.69 -4.39 9.06
C ALA A 103 1.85 -3.12 9.06
N GLU A 104 0.58 -3.21 8.67
CA GLU A 104 -0.38 -2.11 8.73
C GLU A 104 -0.58 -1.63 10.16
N GLU A 105 -0.72 -2.56 11.12
CA GLU A 105 -0.78 -2.22 12.54
C GLU A 105 0.46 -1.45 12.97
N ALA A 106 1.65 -1.94 12.63
CA ALA A 106 2.91 -1.33 13.05
C ALA A 106 3.05 0.10 12.50
N LEU A 107 2.75 0.31 11.21
CA LEU A 107 2.81 1.63 10.57
C LEU A 107 1.80 2.59 11.22
N LEU A 108 0.54 2.20 11.30
CA LEU A 108 -0.51 3.08 11.81
C LEU A 108 -0.35 3.38 13.28
N ARG A 109 0.13 2.41 14.08
CA ARG A 109 0.40 2.62 15.50
C ARG A 109 1.54 3.61 15.71
N GLN A 110 2.60 3.56 14.89
CA GLN A 110 3.68 4.56 14.93
C GLN A 110 3.16 5.96 14.56
N LEU A 111 2.36 6.08 13.50
CA LEU A 111 1.76 7.36 13.12
C LEU A 111 0.84 7.92 14.20
N CYS A 112 -0.02 7.08 14.77
CA CYS A 112 -0.91 7.49 15.85
C CYS A 112 -0.12 7.92 17.09
N LEU A 113 1.00 7.28 17.39
CA LEU A 113 1.87 7.69 18.50
C LEU A 113 2.44 9.10 18.28
N HIS A 114 2.96 9.38 17.09
CA HIS A 114 3.52 10.69 16.76
C HIS A 114 2.46 11.81 16.70
N MET A 115 1.27 11.50 16.21
CA MET A 115 0.17 12.47 16.09
C MET A 115 -0.74 12.54 17.32
N ALA A 116 -0.46 11.72 18.34
CA ALA A 116 -1.32 11.52 19.51
C ALA A 116 -2.78 11.16 19.15
N PHE A 117 -2.98 10.39 18.07
CA PHE A 117 -4.30 9.91 17.66
C PHE A 117 -4.73 8.70 18.50
N PRO A 118 -6.03 8.56 18.81
CA PRO A 118 -6.53 7.45 19.60
C PRO A 118 -6.43 6.15 18.79
N THR A 119 -5.88 5.11 19.40
CA THR A 119 -5.75 3.77 18.78
C THR A 119 -6.85 2.81 19.23
N ALA A 120 -7.64 3.18 20.25
CA ALA A 120 -8.76 2.43 20.77
C ALA A 120 -9.96 3.36 21.01
N THR A 121 -11.18 2.81 20.94
CA THR A 121 -12.41 3.55 21.24
C THR A 121 -12.48 3.92 22.72
N HIS A 122 -12.90 5.15 23.02
CA HIS A 122 -13.09 5.61 24.40
C HIS A 122 -14.13 4.74 25.12
N GLY A 123 -13.71 4.06 26.19
CA GLY A 123 -14.59 3.25 27.05
C GLY A 123 -14.18 1.78 27.24
N GLN A 124 -13.15 1.29 26.52
CA GLN A 124 -12.71 -0.10 26.62
C GLN A 124 -11.18 -0.20 26.80
N THR A 125 -10.71 0.15 27.99
CA THR A 125 -9.29 0.07 28.40
C THR A 125 -8.85 -1.32 28.87
N HIS A 126 -9.66 -2.36 28.66
CA HIS A 126 -9.34 -3.73 29.07
C HIS A 126 -9.35 -4.68 27.86
N ALA A 127 -8.18 -5.28 27.57
CA ALA A 127 -7.88 -6.57 26.90
C ALA A 127 -8.78 -7.18 25.80
N GLY A 128 -9.78 -6.47 25.30
CA GLY A 128 -10.77 -6.93 24.32
C GLY A 128 -11.46 -5.77 23.58
N GLY A 129 -10.92 -4.55 23.67
CA GLY A 129 -11.39 -3.40 22.91
C GLY A 129 -11.00 -3.51 21.44
N SER A 130 -11.95 -3.25 20.53
CA SER A 130 -11.67 -3.20 19.09
C SER A 130 -10.70 -2.07 18.77
N SER A 131 -9.63 -2.38 18.04
CA SER A 131 -8.65 -1.42 17.54
C SER A 131 -9.29 -0.45 16.54
N LEU A 132 -8.98 0.83 16.62
CA LEU A 132 -9.40 1.84 15.62
C LEU A 132 -8.52 1.83 14.36
N LEU A 133 -7.38 1.15 14.40
CA LEU A 133 -6.39 1.16 13.32
C LEU A 133 -6.94 0.62 11.98
N PRO A 134 -7.73 -0.48 11.93
CA PRO A 134 -8.35 -0.93 10.69
C PRO A 134 -9.30 0.12 10.10
N ALA A 135 -10.08 0.81 10.94
CA ALA A 135 -11.02 1.84 10.51
C ALA A 135 -10.32 3.08 9.93
N TYR A 136 -9.12 3.41 10.43
CA TYR A 136 -8.27 4.43 9.81
C TYR A 136 -7.75 4.01 8.44
N LEU A 137 -7.35 2.74 8.28
CA LEU A 137 -6.85 2.28 6.99
C LEU A 137 -7.96 2.14 5.96
N SER A 138 -9.15 1.64 6.34
CA SER A 138 -10.29 1.48 5.42
C SER A 138 -10.91 2.81 5.03
N GLY A 139 -10.83 3.82 5.90
CA GLY A 139 -11.44 5.13 5.72
C GLY A 139 -12.81 5.28 6.38
N GLU A 140 -13.29 4.24 7.08
CA GLU A 140 -14.47 4.35 7.97
C GLU A 140 -14.27 5.45 9.02
N SER A 141 -13.04 5.59 9.52
CA SER A 141 -12.59 6.72 10.31
C SER A 141 -11.65 7.60 9.49
N ARG A 142 -12.13 8.79 9.13
CA ARG A 142 -11.45 9.68 8.18
C ARG A 142 -10.24 10.40 8.77
N LEU A 143 -10.08 10.41 10.09
CA LEU A 143 -9.07 11.22 10.80
C LEU A 143 -7.66 11.03 10.22
N LEU A 144 -7.23 9.80 9.99
CA LEU A 144 -5.88 9.52 9.50
C LEU A 144 -5.73 9.84 8.01
N LEU A 145 -6.72 9.48 7.17
CA LEU A 145 -6.68 9.75 5.73
C LEU A 145 -6.90 11.23 5.39
N GLU A 146 -7.53 12.01 6.25
CA GLU A 146 -7.64 13.46 6.09
C GLU A 146 -6.31 14.19 6.39
N ASN A 147 -5.51 13.64 7.31
CA ASN A 147 -4.19 14.19 7.64
C ASN A 147 -3.08 13.66 6.72
N PHE A 148 -3.23 12.43 6.21
CA PHE A 148 -2.29 11.76 5.32
C PHE A 148 -3.02 11.17 4.10
N PRO A 149 -3.58 12.02 3.22
CA PRO A 149 -4.35 11.55 2.05
C PRO A 149 -3.52 10.67 1.11
N GLU A 150 -2.20 10.87 1.07
CA GLU A 150 -1.29 10.05 0.29
C GLU A 150 -1.31 8.57 0.71
N LEU A 151 -1.67 8.24 1.97
CA LEU A 151 -1.83 6.84 2.39
C LEU A 151 -3.00 6.17 1.66
N GLY A 152 -4.13 6.87 1.55
CA GLY A 152 -5.32 6.37 0.87
C GLY A 152 -5.03 6.14 -0.62
N PHE A 153 -4.43 7.14 -1.28
CA PHE A 153 -4.03 7.01 -2.68
C PHE A 153 -3.02 5.86 -2.89
N PHE A 154 -2.03 5.73 -2.02
CA PHE A 154 -1.03 4.68 -2.13
C PHE A 154 -1.64 3.29 -1.93
N ARG A 155 -2.47 3.12 -0.89
CA ARG A 155 -3.24 1.90 -0.63
C ARG A 155 -4.05 1.50 -1.88
N ASP A 156 -4.75 2.45 -2.47
CA ASP A 156 -5.66 2.19 -3.60
C ASP A 156 -4.90 1.87 -4.89
N MET A 157 -3.77 2.56 -5.15
CA MET A 157 -2.89 2.24 -6.27
C MET A 157 -2.33 0.82 -6.16
N VAL A 158 -1.90 0.42 -4.96
CA VAL A 158 -1.41 -0.95 -4.73
C VAL A 158 -2.56 -1.96 -4.83
N PHE A 159 -3.73 -1.65 -4.28
CA PHE A 159 -4.91 -2.51 -4.41
C PHE A 159 -5.29 -2.76 -5.87
N LEU A 160 -5.38 -1.70 -6.68
CA LEU A 160 -5.68 -1.82 -8.11
C LEU A 160 -4.62 -2.64 -8.85
N PHE A 161 -3.34 -2.47 -8.50
CA PHE A 161 -2.26 -3.29 -9.05
C PHE A 161 -2.48 -4.77 -8.73
N LYS A 162 -2.73 -5.11 -7.46
CA LYS A 162 -2.97 -6.49 -7.02
C LYS A 162 -4.22 -7.09 -7.65
N MET A 163 -5.29 -6.31 -7.76
CA MET A 163 -6.56 -6.73 -8.35
C MET A 163 -6.40 -7.14 -9.83
N LEU A 164 -5.59 -6.41 -10.62
CA LEU A 164 -5.34 -6.75 -12.03
C LEU A 164 -4.46 -7.99 -12.22
N MET A 165 -3.86 -8.51 -11.15
CA MET A 165 -3.10 -9.76 -11.16
C MET A 165 -3.94 -10.96 -10.71
N VAL A 166 -5.20 -10.75 -10.32
CA VAL A 166 -6.07 -11.85 -9.89
C VAL A 166 -6.44 -12.70 -11.11
N PRO A 167 -6.11 -14.00 -11.13
CA PRO A 167 -6.27 -14.84 -12.32
C PRO A 167 -7.74 -15.21 -12.62
N THR A 168 -8.64 -15.09 -11.64
CA THR A 168 -10.04 -15.54 -11.75
C THR A 168 -11.02 -14.47 -11.31
N SER A 169 -12.10 -14.31 -12.08
CA SER A 169 -13.15 -13.32 -11.78
C SER A 169 -13.90 -13.62 -10.47
N GLU A 170 -13.90 -14.87 -10.01
CA GLU A 170 -14.52 -15.29 -8.75
C GLU A 170 -13.81 -14.74 -7.51
N ALA A 171 -12.54 -14.33 -7.63
CA ALA A 171 -11.78 -13.72 -6.56
C ALA A 171 -11.86 -12.19 -6.56
N LEU A 172 -12.65 -11.59 -7.47
CA LEU A 172 -12.94 -10.16 -7.45
C LEU A 172 -13.96 -9.84 -6.35
N PRO A 173 -13.87 -8.65 -5.73
CA PRO A 173 -14.89 -8.17 -4.80
C PRO A 173 -16.28 -8.16 -5.45
N GLU A 174 -17.32 -8.34 -4.63
CA GLU A 174 -18.70 -8.19 -5.08
C GLU A 174 -18.92 -6.79 -5.69
N ILE A 175 -19.67 -6.75 -6.79
CA ILE A 175 -19.99 -5.49 -7.46
C ILE A 175 -20.97 -4.72 -6.59
N CYS A 176 -20.46 -3.71 -5.88
CA CYS A 176 -21.30 -2.75 -5.17
C CYS A 176 -21.79 -1.66 -6.13
N PRO A 177 -23.10 -1.33 -6.15
CA PRO A 177 -23.58 -0.20 -6.90
C PRO A 177 -22.97 1.08 -6.33
N TRP A 178 -22.41 1.92 -7.19
CA TRP A 178 -21.87 3.21 -6.79
C TRP A 178 -22.99 4.12 -6.25
N MET A 179 -22.79 4.68 -5.06
CA MET A 179 -23.68 5.69 -4.47
C MET A 179 -22.99 7.07 -4.46
N PRO A 180 -23.75 8.18 -4.57
CA PRO A 180 -23.18 9.54 -4.49
C PRO A 180 -22.42 9.86 -3.19
N LEU A 181 -22.63 9.07 -2.12
CA LEU A 181 -21.93 9.21 -0.84
C LEU A 181 -20.57 8.47 -0.81
N ASP A 182 -20.28 7.65 -1.81
CA ASP A 182 -19.00 6.93 -1.96
C ASP A 182 -17.94 7.75 -2.73
N ALA A 183 -18.25 9.02 -3.02
CA ALA A 183 -17.41 9.96 -3.78
C ALA A 183 -16.53 10.86 -2.90
#